data_AF-A0A1X0VB96-F1
#
_entry.id   AF-A0A1X0VB96-F1
#
_cell.length_a   1.000
_cell.length_b   1.000
_cell.length_c   1.000
_cell.angle_alpha   90.00
_cell.angle_beta   90.00
_cell.angle_gamma   90.00
#
_symmetry.space_group_name_H-M   'P 1'
#
loop_
_entity.id
_entity.type
_entity.pdbx_description
1 polymer ?
#
loop_
_entity_poly.entity_id
_entity_poly.type
_entity_poly.pdbx_seq_one_letter_code
_entity_poly.pdbx_strand_id
1 'polypeptide(L)'
;DDYIEKLGDHRFKISGKMTLYDFERYFNRNIKELENDDAVTLTGYVLNHDPEFRAGDTMKVANFELTALDYDNAYISQFIVKELPSPKDDLNQNGIFDEDEAASEKNSEDEVAAN
;
A
#
# COMPACT_ATOMS: atom_id res chain seq x y z
N ASP A 1 17.11 -5.65 1.62
CA ASP A 1 15.75 -5.59 1.07
C ASP A 1 15.57 -4.25 0.39
N ASP A 2 16.09 -4.13 -0.83
CA ASP A 2 16.23 -2.84 -1.52
C ASP A 2 14.94 -2.43 -2.26
N TYR A 3 13.85 -3.17 -2.03
CA TYR A 3 12.57 -3.01 -2.73
C TYR A 3 11.53 -2.22 -1.93
N ILE A 4 11.67 -2.11 -0.61
CA ILE A 4 10.65 -1.50 0.24
C ILE A 4 11.25 -0.67 1.38
N GLU A 5 10.71 0.52 1.56
CA GLU A 5 11.00 1.43 2.65
C GLU A 5 9.67 1.78 3.35
N LYS A 6 9.60 1.58 4.68
CA LYS A 6 8.43 1.97 5.47
C LYS A 6 8.48 3.47 5.73
N LEU A 7 7.41 4.19 5.39
CA LEU A 7 7.30 5.63 5.60
C LEU A 7 6.48 5.99 6.86
N GLY A 8 5.78 5.02 7.45
CA GLY A 8 4.83 5.23 8.54
C GLY A 8 3.39 5.41 8.04
N ASP A 9 2.41 5.40 8.95
CA ASP A 9 0.98 5.56 8.66
C ASP A 9 0.47 4.61 7.55
N HIS A 10 0.88 3.35 7.59
CA HIS A 10 0.58 2.34 6.55
C HIS A 10 1.00 2.73 5.13
N ARG A 11 2.01 3.60 5.02
CA ARG A 11 2.61 3.99 3.74
C ARG A 11 3.99 3.37 3.57
N PHE A 12 4.24 2.95 2.34
CA PHE A 12 5.43 2.25 1.93
C PHE A 12 5.92 2.86 0.62
N LYS A 13 7.22 3.10 0.52
CA LYS A 13 7.86 3.39 -0.75
C LYS A 13 8.36 2.07 -1.32
N ILE A 14 7.85 1.70 -2.49
CA ILE A 14 8.09 0.39 -3.09
C ILE A 14 8.71 0.57 -4.48
N SER A 15 9.77 -0.19 -4.77
CA SER A 15 10.38 -0.26 -6.09
C SER A 15 9.42 -0.89 -7.09
N GLY A 16 9.27 -0.29 -8.26
CA GLY A 16 8.41 -0.82 -9.32
C GLY A 16 8.83 -2.19 -9.86
N LYS A 17 10.06 -2.61 -9.55
CA LYS A 17 10.61 -3.94 -9.85
C LYS A 17 10.12 -5.02 -8.89
N MET A 18 9.45 -4.66 -7.79
CA MET A 18 8.86 -5.63 -6.87
C MET A 18 7.92 -6.56 -7.65
N THR A 19 8.09 -7.87 -7.46
CA THR A 19 7.20 -8.85 -8.09
C THR A 19 5.84 -8.83 -7.40
N LEU A 20 4.78 -9.18 -8.13
CA LEU A 20 3.44 -9.27 -7.53
C LEU A 20 3.42 -10.29 -6.39
N TYR A 21 4.11 -11.42 -6.57
CA TYR A 21 4.31 -12.43 -5.53
C TYR A 21 5.02 -11.89 -4.28
N ASP A 22 6.11 -11.13 -4.45
CA ASP A 22 6.83 -10.57 -3.30
C ASP A 22 6.00 -9.49 -2.59
N PHE A 23 5.18 -8.73 -3.32
CA PHE A 23 4.25 -7.77 -2.74
C PHE A 23 3.23 -8.48 -1.83
N GLU A 24 2.54 -9.49 -2.36
CA GLU A 24 1.60 -10.32 -1.60
C GLU A 24 2.24 -10.97 -0.38
N ARG A 25 3.45 -11.53 -0.56
CA ARG A 25 4.23 -12.14 0.51
C ARG A 25 4.61 -11.13 1.59
N TYR A 26 4.99 -9.91 1.23
CA TYR A 26 5.36 -8.88 2.19
C TYR A 26 4.18 -8.46 3.07
N PHE A 27 3.02 -8.24 2.46
CA PHE A 27 1.79 -7.86 3.17
C PHE A 27 1.04 -9.06 3.76
N ASN A 28 1.49 -10.28 3.50
CA ASN A 28 0.83 -11.53 3.90
C ASN A 28 -0.65 -11.55 3.47
N ARG A 29 -0.92 -11.12 2.23
CA ARG A 29 -2.26 -11.09 1.62
C ARG A 29 -2.23 -11.83 0.29
N ASN A 30 -3.29 -12.58 0.02
CA ASN A 30 -3.57 -13.10 -1.32
C ASN A 30 -4.56 -12.15 -1.99
N ILE A 31 -4.15 -11.55 -3.10
CA ILE A 31 -4.86 -10.51 -3.83
C ILE A 31 -5.21 -11.08 -5.20
N LYS A 32 -6.48 -11.47 -5.36
CA LYS A 32 -6.95 -12.16 -6.58
C LYS A 32 -6.69 -11.38 -7.85
N GLU A 33 -6.77 -10.06 -7.78
CA GLU A 33 -6.51 -9.15 -8.88
C GLU A 33 -5.05 -9.21 -9.36
N LEU A 34 -4.10 -9.53 -8.47
CA LEU A 34 -2.69 -9.72 -8.81
C LEU A 34 -2.42 -11.16 -9.29
N GLU A 35 -3.03 -12.17 -8.67
CA GLU A 35 -2.88 -13.58 -9.06
C GLU A 35 -3.39 -13.88 -10.47
N ASN A 36 -4.41 -13.15 -10.94
CA ASN A 36 -5.01 -13.34 -12.26
C ASN A 36 -4.39 -12.47 -13.36
N ASP A 37 -3.36 -11.68 -13.04
CA ASP A 37 -2.67 -10.83 -14.01
C ASP A 37 -1.45 -11.54 -14.63
N ASP A 38 -1.18 -11.25 -15.90
CA ASP A 38 -0.01 -11.77 -16.61
C ASP A 38 1.28 -10.99 -16.28
N ALA A 39 1.18 -9.86 -15.57
CA ALA A 39 2.31 -9.08 -15.14
C ALA A 39 3.13 -9.76 -14.04
N VAL A 40 4.44 -9.64 -14.14
CA VAL A 40 5.37 -10.14 -13.11
C VAL A 40 5.61 -9.10 -12.00
N THR A 41 5.54 -7.81 -12.33
CA THR A 41 5.97 -6.70 -11.45
C THR A 41 4.89 -5.65 -11.28
N LEU A 42 4.97 -4.84 -10.23
CA LEU A 42 4.02 -3.74 -9.99
C LEU A 42 3.94 -2.77 -11.18
N THR A 43 5.09 -2.38 -11.76
CA THR A 43 5.08 -1.52 -12.95
C THR A 43 4.41 -2.18 -14.15
N GLY A 44 4.65 -3.48 -14.36
CA GLY A 44 3.98 -4.24 -15.41
C GLY A 44 2.47 -4.29 -15.19
N TYR A 45 2.04 -4.53 -13.95
CA TYR A 45 0.63 -4.58 -13.58
C TYR A 45 -0.08 -3.27 -13.89
N VAL A 46 0.41 -2.14 -13.35
CA VAL A 46 -0.27 -0.86 -13.57
C VAL A 46 -0.30 -0.45 -15.05
N LEU A 47 0.76 -0.72 -15.82
CA LEU A 47 0.82 -0.37 -17.25
C LEU A 47 0.00 -1.32 -18.15
N ASN A 48 -0.23 -2.56 -17.71
CA ASN A 48 -1.14 -3.49 -18.40
C ASN A 48 -2.60 -3.01 -18.29
N HIS A 49 -2.98 -2.48 -17.13
CA HIS A 49 -4.34 -1.98 -16.87
C HIS A 49 -4.55 -0.56 -17.39
N ASP A 50 -3.54 0.30 -17.24
CA ASP A 50 -3.55 1.68 -17.72
C ASP A 50 -2.20 2.00 -18.40
N PRO A 51 -2.11 1.84 -19.74
CA PRO A 51 -0.89 2.17 -20.48
C PRO A 51 -0.48 3.65 -20.39
N GLU A 52 -1.40 4.55 -20.01
CA GLU A 52 -1.15 5.97 -19.83
C GLU A 52 -0.76 6.35 -18.40
N PHE A 53 -0.71 5.41 -17.46
CA PHE A 53 -0.35 5.65 -16.06
C PHE A 53 1.06 6.26 -15.91
N ARG A 54 1.17 7.45 -15.30
CA ARG A 54 2.40 8.21 -15.08
C ARG A 54 2.56 8.62 -13.61
N ALA A 55 3.67 9.28 -13.31
CA ALA A 55 3.92 9.86 -12.00
C ALA A 55 2.77 10.79 -11.56
N GLY A 56 2.30 10.60 -10.33
CA GLY A 56 1.13 11.26 -9.75
C GLY A 56 -0.17 10.48 -9.90
N ASP A 57 -0.27 9.56 -10.86
CA ASP A 57 -1.46 8.75 -11.04
C ASP A 57 -1.58 7.70 -9.93
N THR A 58 -2.82 7.33 -9.65
CA THR A 58 -3.17 6.44 -8.54
C THR A 58 -4.10 5.32 -9.02
N MET A 59 -3.81 4.08 -8.63
CA MET A 59 -4.61 2.89 -8.91
C MET A 59 -4.97 2.19 -7.60
N LYS A 60 -6.21 1.71 -7.48
CA LYS A 60 -6.63 0.87 -6.34
C LYS A 60 -6.63 -0.60 -6.73
N VAL A 61 -6.07 -1.43 -5.85
CA VAL A 61 -6.10 -2.88 -5.96
C VAL A 61 -6.37 -3.48 -4.59
N ALA A 62 -7.49 -4.21 -4.46
CA ALA A 62 -8.02 -4.64 -3.17
C ALA A 62 -8.05 -3.50 -2.13
N ASN A 63 -7.38 -3.66 -0.99
CA ASN A 63 -7.24 -2.66 0.06
C ASN A 63 -5.94 -1.85 -0.05
N PHE A 64 -5.37 -1.71 -1.24
CA PHE A 64 -4.16 -0.92 -1.47
C PHE A 64 -4.41 0.20 -2.47
N GLU A 65 -3.75 1.33 -2.23
CA GLU A 65 -3.67 2.46 -3.15
C GLU A 65 -2.23 2.63 -3.62
N LEU A 66 -2.00 2.44 -4.92
CA LEU A 66 -0.70 2.52 -5.59
C LEU A 66 -0.59 3.87 -6.28
N THR A 67 0.29 4.75 -5.82
CA THR A 67 0.60 6.04 -6.46
C THR A 67 1.97 5.99 -7.10
N ALA A 68 2.09 6.24 -8.41
CA ALA A 68 3.40 6.33 -9.05
C ALA A 68 4.13 7.61 -8.61
N LEU A 69 5.39 7.47 -8.16
CA LEU A 69 6.20 8.63 -7.76
C LEU A 69 7.00 9.23 -8.90
N ASP A 70 7.54 8.38 -9.75
CA ASP A 70 8.48 8.78 -10.78
C ASP A 70 8.35 7.89 -12.01
N TYR A 71 8.41 8.52 -13.18
CA TYR A 71 8.31 7.88 -14.48
C TYR A 71 9.56 8.26 -15.27
N ASP A 72 10.59 7.42 -15.19
CA ASP A 72 11.85 7.62 -15.90
C ASP A 72 12.02 6.53 -16.97
N ASN A 73 12.43 6.91 -18.18
CA ASN A 73 12.68 6.01 -19.31
C ASN A 73 11.56 5.00 -19.62
N ALA A 74 10.30 5.45 -19.59
CA ALA A 74 9.11 4.62 -19.82
C ALA A 74 8.85 3.53 -18.76
N TYR A 75 9.41 3.70 -17.56
CA TYR A 75 9.28 2.78 -16.45
C TYR A 75 8.96 3.53 -15.15
N ILE A 76 7.95 3.07 -14.42
CA ILE A 76 7.66 3.59 -13.08
C ILE A 76 8.68 2.97 -12.13
N SER A 77 9.60 3.79 -11.62
CA SER A 77 10.71 3.29 -10.80
C SER A 77 10.26 3.01 -9.36
N GLN A 78 9.32 3.80 -8.87
CA GLN A 78 8.89 3.80 -7.47
C GLN A 78 7.39 4.12 -7.34
N PHE A 79 6.78 3.49 -6.35
CA PHE A 79 5.41 3.73 -5.92
C PHE A 79 5.37 4.18 -4.46
N ILE A 80 4.43 5.04 -4.12
CA ILE A 80 3.88 5.08 -2.77
C ILE A 80 2.72 4.10 -2.74
N VAL A 81 2.79 3.15 -1.83
CA VAL A 81 1.71 2.22 -1.55
C VAL A 81 1.14 2.56 -0.18
N LYS A 82 -0.16 2.82 -0.14
CA LYS A 82 -0.90 2.98 1.10
C LYS A 82 -1.78 1.74 1.30
N GLU A 83 -1.58 1.04 2.40
CA GLU A 83 -2.56 0.04 2.84
C GLU A 83 -3.77 0.79 3.40
N LEU A 84 -4.95 0.38 2.99
CA LEU A 84 -6.24 0.83 3.49
C LEU A 84 -6.81 -0.26 4.41
N PRO A 85 -7.62 0.11 5.41
CA PRO A 85 -8.27 -0.87 6.26
C PRO A 85 -9.15 -1.79 5.42
N SER A 86 -9.03 -3.10 5.63
CA SER A 86 -9.98 -4.04 5.05
C SER A 86 -11.25 -4.06 5.90
N PRO A 87 -12.42 -4.48 5.37
CA PRO A 87 -13.63 -4.64 6.18
C PRO A 87 -13.48 -5.59 7.39
N LYS A 88 -12.42 -6.40 7.43
CA LYS A 88 -12.10 -7.24 8.60
C LYS A 88 -11.21 -6.53 9.63
N ASP A 89 -10.45 -5.53 9.18
CA ASP A 89 -9.49 -4.76 9.98
C ASP A 89 -10.06 -3.38 10.40
N ASP A 90 -11.29 -3.09 9.97
CA ASP A 90 -12.11 -1.91 10.29
C ASP A 90 -13.46 -2.40 10.86
N LEU A 91 -13.41 -3.03 12.03
CA LEU A 91 -14.56 -3.65 12.70
C LEU A 91 -15.62 -2.61 13.08
N ASN A 92 -15.21 -1.36 13.30
CA ASN A 92 -16.10 -0.25 13.66
C ASN A 92 -16.54 0.61 12.44
N GLN A 93 -16.07 0.28 11.23
CA GLN A 93 -16.40 0.93 9.95
C GLN A 93 -16.05 2.43 9.91
N ASN A 94 -15.00 2.85 10.63
CA ASN A 94 -14.55 4.23 10.69
C ASN A 94 -13.44 4.55 9.67
N GLY A 95 -12.92 3.56 8.96
CA GLY A 95 -11.86 3.73 7.97
C GLY A 95 -10.45 3.92 8.56
N ILE A 96 -10.22 3.46 9.79
CA ILE A 96 -8.92 3.37 10.47
C ILE A 96 -8.59 1.88 10.69
N PHE A 97 -7.31 1.54 10.77
CA PHE A 97 -6.89 0.20 11.16
C PHE A 97 -7.16 0.03 12.67
N ASP A 98 -7.97 -0.96 13.05
CA ASP A 98 -8.30 -1.20 14.47
C ASP A 98 -7.03 -1.44 15.32
N GLU A 99 -5.96 -2.00 14.74
CA GLU A 99 -4.66 -2.19 15.41
C GLU A 99 -4.00 -0.85 15.81
N ASP A 100 -4.22 0.22 15.05
CA ASP A 100 -3.70 1.56 15.34
C ASP A 100 -4.58 2.31 16.36
N GLU A 101 -5.90 2.08 16.38
CA GLU A 101 -6.77 2.65 17.41
C GLU A 101 -6.33 2.22 18.81
N ALA A 102 -5.99 0.93 18.99
CA ALA A 102 -5.49 0.40 20.26
C ALA A 102 -4.16 1.06 20.72
N ALA A 103 -3.38 1.61 19.80
CA ALA A 103 -2.17 2.37 20.11
C ALA A 103 -2.47 3.86 20.38
N SER A 104 -3.48 4.43 19.72
CA SER A 104 -3.89 5.82 19.91
C SER A 104 -4.65 6.08 21.22
N GLU A 105 -5.50 5.13 21.66
CA GLU A 105 -6.24 5.27 22.93
C GLU A 105 -5.31 5.26 24.15
N LYS A 106 -4.19 4.51 24.08
CA LYS A 106 -3.21 4.43 25.18
C LYS A 106 -2.43 5.73 25.41
N ASN A 107 -2.29 6.59 24.41
CA ASN A 107 -1.59 7.87 24.58
C ASN A 107 -2.49 8.99 25.12
N SER A 108 -3.81 8.83 25.08
CA SER A 108 -4.77 9.82 25.61
C SER A 108 -5.12 9.62 27.09
N GLU A 109 -4.96 8.42 27.66
CA GLU A 109 -5.28 8.17 29.08
C GLU A 109 -4.17 8.66 30.04
N ASP A 110 -2.92 8.74 29.61
CA ASP A 110 -1.80 9.21 30.45
C ASP A 110 -1.70 10.75 30.55
N GLU A 111 -2.33 11.51 29.65
CA GLU A 111 -2.29 12.99 29.67
C GLU A 111 -3.38 13.62 30.56
N VAL A 112 -4.44 12.87 30.90
CA VAL A 112 -5.55 13.35 31.75
C VAL A 112 -5.27 13.18 33.25
N ALA A 113 -4.24 12.41 33.63
CA ALA A 113 -3.90 12.13 35.03
C ALA A 113 -2.93 13.15 35.66
N ALA A 114 -2.51 14.18 34.93
CA ALA A 114 -1.46 15.13 35.35
C ALA A 114 -1.91 16.58 35.61
N ASN A 115 -3.21 16.87 35.67
CA ASN A 115 -3.74 18.22 35.98
C ASN A 115 -4.62 18.27 37.24
#